data_AF-A0A8J3R537-F1
#
_entry.id   AF-A0A8J3R537-F1
#
_cell.length_a   1.000
_cell.length_b   1.000
_cell.length_c   1.000
_cell.angle_alpha   90.00
_cell.angle_beta   90.00
_cell.angle_gamma   90.00
#
_symmetry.space_group_name_H-M   'P 1'
#
loop_
_entity.id
_entity.type
_entity.pdbx_description
1 polymer ?
#
loop_
_entity_poly.entity_id
_entity_poly.type
_entity_poly.pdbx_seq_one_letter_code
_entity_poly.pdbx_strand_id
1 'polypeptide(L)'
;MFDSLAQCRVQLAQAPDLHDALERAAADGWSHVILDGKLFATDRLAETTTSVKGEQIDAWYSGKHRDFGANIQAIMRPDGLPIWTSPAAPGHLHDWSCAQLHDIPGALYWAASQLHLPALADTGYEGAGHGIHTPYKQPADGTALAPDNRAYNALLRAKRAPGERGFAILTGRWRALRHTTASPRSLGDIVQAALALTHFEYRYLPNPY
;
A
#
# COMPACT_ATOMS: atom_id res chain seq x y z
N MET A 1 -25.93 -7.84 -16.99
CA MET A 1 -24.68 -8.27 -16.31
C MET A 1 -23.41 -7.73 -16.96
N PHE A 2 -23.44 -7.29 -18.24
CA PHE A 2 -22.27 -6.70 -18.94
C PHE A 2 -22.02 -5.20 -18.64
N ASP A 3 -23.00 -4.44 -18.15
CA ASP A 3 -22.86 -3.00 -17.87
C ASP A 3 -21.96 -2.65 -16.68
N SER A 4 -21.94 -3.49 -15.64
CA SER A 4 -21.17 -3.19 -14.42
C SER A 4 -19.65 -3.25 -14.63
N LEU A 5 -19.18 -4.12 -15.53
CA LEU A 5 -17.75 -4.25 -15.85
C LEU A 5 -17.27 -3.11 -16.76
N ALA A 6 -18.12 -2.63 -17.67
CA ALA A 6 -17.82 -1.48 -18.52
C ALA A 6 -17.76 -0.18 -17.70
N GLN A 7 -18.68 0.00 -16.75
CA GLN A 7 -18.70 1.15 -15.86
C GLN A 7 -17.50 1.17 -14.90
N CYS A 8 -17.08 0.01 -14.40
CA CYS A 8 -15.85 -0.14 -13.61
C CYS A 8 -14.60 0.28 -14.38
N ARG A 9 -14.48 -0.10 -15.68
CA ARG A 9 -13.37 0.32 -16.54
C ARG A 9 -13.30 1.82 -16.81
N VAL A 10 -14.45 2.49 -16.96
CA VAL A 10 -14.51 3.95 -17.15
C VAL A 10 -14.05 4.70 -15.89
N GLN A 11 -14.35 4.18 -14.70
CA GLN A 11 -13.90 4.78 -13.43
C GLN A 11 -12.40 4.55 -13.15
N LEU A 12 -11.83 3.42 -13.58
CA LEU A 12 -10.39 3.15 -13.47
C LEU A 12 -9.55 4.13 -14.31
N ALA A 13 -10.04 4.53 -15.49
CA ALA A 13 -9.35 5.49 -16.37
C ALA A 13 -9.36 6.95 -15.85
N GLN A 14 -10.13 7.23 -14.80
CA GLN A 14 -10.24 8.55 -14.16
C GLN A 14 -9.69 8.55 -12.73
N ALA A 15 -9.10 7.44 -12.29
CA ALA A 15 -8.45 7.39 -10.99
C ALA A 15 -7.18 8.26 -11.03
N PRO A 16 -6.96 9.12 -10.02
CA PRO A 16 -5.78 9.97 -9.97
C PRO A 16 -4.52 9.10 -10.00
N ASP A 17 -3.50 9.56 -10.72
CA ASP A 17 -2.21 8.92 -10.63
C ASP A 17 -1.58 9.19 -9.25
N LEU A 18 -0.44 8.55 -8.97
CA LEU A 18 0.22 8.70 -7.67
C LEU A 18 0.68 10.14 -7.41
N HIS A 19 1.16 10.87 -8.43
CA HIS A 19 1.59 12.26 -8.28
C HIS A 19 0.38 13.15 -7.99
N ASP A 20 -0.73 13.00 -8.72
CA ASP A 20 -1.97 13.74 -8.47
C ASP A 20 -2.46 13.56 -7.02
N ALA A 21 -2.42 12.32 -6.51
CA ALA A 21 -2.81 12.02 -5.13
C ALA A 21 -1.89 12.69 -4.10
N LEU A 22 -0.58 12.73 -4.37
CA LEU A 22 0.42 13.36 -3.50
C LEU A 22 0.32 14.89 -3.53
N GLU A 23 0.13 15.50 -4.70
CA GLU A 23 -0.14 16.94 -4.85
C GLU A 23 -1.37 17.34 -4.07
N ARG A 24 -2.46 16.56 -4.21
CA ARG A 24 -3.69 16.82 -3.48
C ARG A 24 -3.48 16.72 -1.97
N ALA A 25 -2.77 15.71 -1.51
CA ALA A 25 -2.47 15.56 -0.08
C ALA A 25 -1.66 16.75 0.45
N ALA A 26 -0.66 17.22 -0.30
CA ALA A 26 0.10 18.42 0.06
C ALA A 26 -0.76 19.68 0.07
N ALA A 27 -1.59 19.88 -0.97
CA ALA A 27 -2.49 21.03 -1.09
C ALA A 27 -3.56 21.08 0.00
N ASP A 28 -4.04 19.92 0.45
CA ASP A 28 -4.95 19.79 1.60
C ASP A 28 -4.23 20.00 2.96
N GLY A 29 -2.91 20.23 2.96
CA GLY A 29 -2.12 20.57 4.15
C GLY A 29 -1.69 19.38 5.01
N TRP A 30 -1.68 18.16 4.47
CA TRP A 30 -1.19 17.00 5.21
C TRP A 30 0.33 17.07 5.41
N SER A 31 0.78 16.71 6.62
CA SER A 31 2.21 16.82 6.99
C SER A 31 3.08 15.68 6.48
N HIS A 32 2.48 14.55 6.14
CA HIS A 32 3.13 13.35 5.64
C HIS A 32 2.08 12.44 5.01
N VAL A 33 2.56 11.41 4.31
CA VAL A 33 1.76 10.26 3.90
C VAL A 33 2.32 8.98 4.48
N ILE A 34 1.55 7.90 4.41
CA ILE A 34 1.93 6.59 4.94
C ILE A 34 1.95 5.60 3.77
N LEU A 35 3.08 4.95 3.57
CA LEU A 35 3.24 3.83 2.64
C LEU A 35 3.06 2.52 3.42
N ASP A 36 2.19 1.67 2.89
CA ASP A 36 1.96 0.35 3.45
C ASP A 36 1.53 -0.65 2.38
N GLY A 37 1.75 -1.93 2.66
CA GLY A 37 1.55 -3.03 1.72
C GLY A 37 0.63 -4.08 2.32
N LYS A 38 -0.27 -4.63 1.51
CA LYS A 38 -1.17 -5.69 1.92
C LYS A 38 -1.27 -6.78 0.88
N LEU A 39 -1.17 -8.02 1.35
CA LEU A 39 -1.62 -9.18 0.61
C LEU A 39 -3.14 -9.28 0.70
N PHE A 40 -3.80 -9.24 -0.45
CA PHE A 40 -5.23 -9.52 -0.57
C PHE A 40 -5.41 -10.96 -1.03
N ALA A 41 -6.10 -11.76 -0.21
CA ALA A 41 -6.22 -13.20 -0.42
C ALA A 41 -7.06 -13.54 -1.66
N THR A 42 -6.60 -14.53 -2.41
CA THR A 42 -7.33 -15.08 -3.56
C THR A 42 -7.26 -16.60 -3.58
N ASP A 43 -8.10 -17.21 -4.43
CA ASP A 43 -7.86 -18.59 -4.81
C ASP A 43 -6.51 -18.75 -5.53
N ARG A 44 -5.97 -19.96 -5.49
CA ARG A 44 -4.68 -20.29 -6.11
C ARG A 44 -4.73 -20.09 -7.63
N LEU A 45 -3.76 -19.35 -8.15
CA LEU A 45 -3.41 -19.34 -9.57
C LEU A 45 -2.10 -20.11 -9.76
N ALA A 46 -2.12 -21.17 -10.57
CA ALA A 46 -0.99 -22.07 -10.81
C ALA A 46 0.10 -21.47 -11.74
N GLU A 47 0.40 -20.19 -11.54
CA GLU A 47 1.47 -19.48 -12.23
C GLU A 47 2.75 -19.58 -11.40
N THR A 48 3.85 -19.98 -12.05
CA THR A 48 5.15 -20.13 -11.40
C THR A 48 6.14 -19.08 -11.88
N THR A 49 7.16 -18.82 -11.05
CA THR A 49 8.29 -17.95 -11.39
C THR A 49 9.58 -18.53 -10.80
N THR A 50 10.72 -18.03 -11.28
CA THR A 50 12.04 -18.40 -10.74
C THR A 50 12.42 -17.43 -9.62
N SER A 51 12.68 -17.97 -8.43
CA SER A 51 13.14 -17.21 -7.28
C SER A 51 14.56 -16.71 -7.47
N VAL A 52 15.00 -15.76 -6.62
CA VAL A 52 16.40 -15.29 -6.58
C VAL A 52 17.39 -16.44 -6.35
N LYS A 53 16.94 -17.55 -5.76
CA LYS A 53 17.74 -18.76 -5.51
C LYS A 53 17.73 -19.76 -6.68
N GLY A 54 17.06 -19.43 -7.79
CA GLY A 54 16.94 -20.31 -8.96
C GLY A 54 15.86 -21.40 -8.84
N GLU A 55 15.01 -21.34 -7.83
CA GLU A 55 13.96 -22.34 -7.58
C GLU A 55 12.64 -21.94 -8.25
N GLN A 56 11.89 -22.91 -8.77
CA GLN A 56 10.53 -22.66 -9.25
C GLN A 56 9.57 -22.56 -8.07
N ILE A 57 8.86 -21.44 -7.98
CA ILE A 57 7.91 -21.14 -6.90
C ILE A 57 6.58 -20.67 -7.48
N ASP A 58 5.48 -20.82 -6.75
CA ASP A 58 4.20 -20.20 -7.10
C ASP A 58 4.33 -18.66 -7.00
N ALA A 59 4.08 -17.95 -8.10
CA ALA A 59 4.27 -16.50 -8.17
C ALA A 59 3.34 -15.73 -7.20
N TRP A 60 2.15 -16.26 -6.96
CA TRP A 60 1.12 -15.61 -6.13
C TRP A 60 1.07 -16.14 -4.70
N TYR A 61 1.96 -17.07 -4.32
CA TYR A 61 2.03 -17.56 -2.96
C TYR A 61 2.94 -16.69 -2.11
N SER A 62 2.41 -16.17 -0.99
CA SER A 62 3.21 -15.42 -0.03
C SER A 62 3.71 -16.32 1.09
N GLY A 63 5.03 -16.51 1.18
CA GLY A 63 5.64 -17.23 2.31
C GLY A 63 5.37 -16.56 3.67
N LYS A 64 5.32 -15.21 3.71
CA LYS A 64 5.05 -14.40 4.91
C LYS A 64 3.64 -14.66 5.46
N HIS A 65 2.65 -14.71 4.58
CA HIS A 65 1.24 -14.87 4.96
C HIS A 65 0.75 -16.33 4.91
N ARG A 66 1.55 -17.23 4.32
CA ARG A 66 1.22 -18.64 4.08
C ARG A 66 -0.09 -18.82 3.29
N ASP A 67 -0.33 -17.92 2.34
CA ASP A 67 -1.56 -17.87 1.56
C ASP A 67 -1.31 -17.34 0.14
N PHE A 68 -2.27 -17.57 -0.76
CA PHE A 68 -2.26 -17.04 -2.12
C PHE A 68 -2.91 -15.66 -2.18
N GLY A 69 -2.35 -14.77 -2.99
CA GLY A 69 -2.93 -13.46 -3.18
C GLY A 69 -2.05 -12.52 -3.99
N ALA A 70 -2.57 -11.32 -4.24
CA ALA A 70 -1.79 -10.23 -4.81
C ALA A 70 -1.35 -9.26 -3.73
N ASN A 71 -0.09 -8.82 -3.82
CA ASN A 71 0.42 -7.74 -3.00
C ASN A 71 0.02 -6.40 -3.63
N ILE A 72 -0.64 -5.56 -2.86
CA ILE A 72 -1.05 -4.21 -3.26
C ILE A 72 -0.43 -3.22 -2.30
N GLN A 73 0.24 -2.23 -2.85
CA GLN A 73 0.81 -1.11 -2.12
C GLN A 73 -0.22 0.02 -2.08
N ALA A 74 -0.23 0.81 -1.01
CA ALA A 74 -1.13 1.95 -0.91
C ALA A 74 -0.45 3.13 -0.22
N ILE A 75 -0.87 4.32 -0.62
CA ILE A 75 -0.55 5.58 0.04
C ILE A 75 -1.77 6.04 0.81
N MET A 76 -1.56 6.42 2.07
CA MET A 76 -2.62 6.81 2.99
C MET A 76 -2.30 8.17 3.62
N ARG A 77 -3.36 8.90 3.92
CA ARG A 77 -3.28 10.10 4.77
C ARG A 77 -3.02 9.72 6.23
N PRO A 78 -2.52 10.68 7.05
CA PRO A 78 -2.33 10.50 8.48
C PRO A 78 -3.59 10.18 9.28
N ASP A 79 -4.79 10.38 8.73
CA ASP A 79 -6.06 10.02 9.36
C ASP A 79 -6.56 8.61 9.01
N GLY A 80 -5.80 7.89 8.17
CA GLY A 80 -6.11 6.53 7.76
C GLY A 80 -6.84 6.41 6.42
N LEU A 81 -7.26 7.49 5.77
CA LEU A 81 -7.90 7.39 4.47
C LEU A 81 -6.86 6.99 3.40
N PRO A 82 -7.01 5.84 2.70
CA PRO A 82 -6.18 5.56 1.54
C PRO A 82 -6.46 6.58 0.44
N ILE A 83 -5.43 7.09 -0.22
CA ILE A 83 -5.55 8.08 -1.31
C ILE A 83 -5.12 7.51 -2.66
N TRP A 84 -4.34 6.42 -2.66
CA TRP A 84 -3.90 5.74 -3.87
C TRP A 84 -3.57 4.27 -3.57
N THR A 85 -3.73 3.39 -4.57
CA THR A 85 -3.38 1.96 -4.52
C THR A 85 -2.66 1.54 -5.79
N SER A 86 -1.66 0.66 -5.68
CA SER A 86 -0.90 0.15 -6.81
C SER A 86 -1.66 -0.92 -7.61
N PRO A 87 -1.20 -1.22 -8.83
CA PRO A 87 -1.53 -2.47 -9.49
C PRO A 87 -1.16 -3.70 -8.66
N ALA A 88 -1.70 -4.86 -9.05
CA ALA A 88 -1.39 -6.15 -8.43
C ALA A 88 0.06 -6.58 -8.69
N ALA A 89 0.80 -6.84 -7.61
CA ALA A 89 2.11 -7.46 -7.65
C ALA A 89 2.04 -8.94 -7.19
N PRO A 90 2.93 -9.82 -7.69
CA PRO A 90 3.03 -11.20 -7.24
C PRO A 90 3.19 -11.35 -5.72
N GLY A 91 2.41 -12.25 -5.10
CA GLY A 91 2.35 -12.41 -3.64
C GLY A 91 3.65 -12.87 -2.96
N HIS A 92 4.58 -13.48 -3.70
CA HIS A 92 5.89 -13.89 -3.16
C HIS A 92 6.87 -12.72 -2.96
N LEU A 93 6.62 -11.57 -3.59
CA LEU A 93 7.51 -10.42 -3.52
C LEU A 93 7.42 -9.73 -2.15
N HIS A 94 8.57 -9.24 -1.68
CA HIS A 94 8.64 -8.38 -0.51
C HIS A 94 8.03 -7.01 -0.80
N ASP A 95 7.50 -6.36 0.23
CA ASP A 95 6.81 -5.07 0.12
C ASP A 95 7.69 -4.01 -0.57
N TRP A 96 8.98 -3.94 -0.23
CA TRP A 96 9.95 -3.08 -0.93
C TRP A 96 10.06 -3.39 -2.43
N SER A 97 10.14 -4.66 -2.83
CA SER A 97 10.20 -5.05 -4.24
C SER A 97 8.92 -4.68 -5.00
N CYS A 98 7.77 -4.81 -4.36
CA CYS A 98 6.48 -4.36 -4.92
C CYS A 98 6.46 -2.83 -5.10
N ALA A 99 6.97 -2.07 -4.13
CA ALA A 99 7.06 -0.62 -4.24
C ALA A 99 7.98 -0.18 -5.38
N GLN A 100 9.14 -0.83 -5.52
CA GLN A 100 10.09 -0.56 -6.62
C GLN A 100 9.48 -0.90 -7.99
N LEU A 101 8.75 -2.02 -8.10
CA LEU A 101 8.09 -2.43 -9.34
C LEU A 101 7.14 -1.36 -9.91
N HIS A 102 6.53 -0.56 -9.03
CA HIS A 102 5.57 0.47 -9.38
C HIS A 102 6.12 1.89 -9.27
N ASP A 103 7.44 2.05 -9.15
CA ASP A 103 8.14 3.33 -8.99
C ASP A 103 7.56 4.25 -7.89
N ILE A 104 6.99 3.64 -6.85
CA ILE A 104 6.49 4.38 -5.68
C ILE A 104 7.59 5.19 -5.01
N PRO A 105 8.83 4.66 -4.84
CA PRO A 105 9.91 5.44 -4.24
C PRO A 105 10.24 6.70 -5.04
N GLY A 106 10.25 6.65 -6.37
CA GLY A 106 10.49 7.81 -7.22
C GLY A 106 9.49 8.93 -6.96
N ALA A 107 8.19 8.60 -6.95
CA ALA A 107 7.13 9.56 -6.65
C ALA A 107 7.21 10.12 -5.21
N LEU A 108 7.57 9.29 -4.23
CA LEU A 108 7.73 9.74 -2.84
C LEU A 108 8.97 10.62 -2.63
N TYR A 109 10.07 10.37 -3.34
CA TYR A 109 11.24 11.25 -3.35
C TYR A 109 10.90 12.62 -3.93
N TRP A 110 10.16 12.60 -5.05
CA TRP A 110 9.65 13.82 -5.65
C TRP A 110 8.74 14.58 -4.67
N ALA A 111 7.76 13.92 -4.04
CA ALA A 111 6.86 14.57 -3.08
C ALA A 111 7.59 15.13 -1.86
N ALA A 112 8.55 14.39 -1.30
CA ALA A 112 9.35 14.87 -0.18
C ALA A 112 10.18 16.12 -0.55
N SER A 113 10.72 16.17 -1.77
CA SER A 113 11.58 17.27 -2.22
C SER A 113 10.82 18.49 -2.74
N GLN A 114 9.74 18.28 -3.51
CA GLN A 114 9.00 19.35 -4.19
C GLN A 114 7.80 19.83 -3.39
N LEU A 115 7.16 18.95 -2.62
CA LEU A 115 5.94 19.24 -1.87
C LEU A 115 6.18 19.32 -0.36
N HIS A 116 7.40 19.07 0.12
CA HIS A 116 7.72 18.91 1.53
C HIS A 116 6.82 17.87 2.24
N LEU A 117 6.42 16.83 1.50
CA LEU A 117 5.51 15.78 1.95
C LEU A 117 6.27 14.46 2.10
N PRO A 118 6.90 14.19 3.27
CA PRO A 118 7.59 12.93 3.50
C PRO A 118 6.62 11.76 3.65
N ALA A 119 7.12 10.55 3.42
CA ALA A 119 6.38 9.32 3.66
C ALA A 119 6.87 8.58 4.90
N LEU A 120 5.98 7.88 5.59
CA LEU A 120 6.31 6.98 6.70
C LEU A 120 5.97 5.54 6.29
N ALA A 121 6.91 4.63 6.47
CA ALA A 121 6.78 3.23 6.08
C ALA A 121 7.24 2.27 7.18
N ASP A 122 6.88 0.99 7.09
CA ASP A 122 7.32 -0.01 8.07
C ASP A 122 8.74 -0.52 7.75
N THR A 123 9.24 -1.48 8.53
CA THR A 123 10.56 -2.07 8.30
C THR A 123 10.65 -2.95 7.04
N GLY A 124 9.52 -3.25 6.40
CA GLY A 124 9.43 -3.95 5.11
C GLY A 124 9.88 -3.10 3.92
N TYR A 125 10.01 -1.79 4.12
CA TYR A 125 10.52 -0.81 3.15
C TYR A 125 11.94 -0.32 3.50
N GLU A 126 12.70 -1.12 4.24
CA GLU A 126 14.08 -0.76 4.54
C GLU A 126 14.89 -0.51 3.27
N GLY A 127 15.76 0.51 3.29
CA GLY A 127 16.54 0.93 2.13
C GLY A 127 15.78 1.90 1.22
N ALA A 128 14.57 2.32 1.61
CA ALA A 128 13.76 3.27 0.85
C ALA A 128 14.31 4.69 0.74
N GLY A 129 15.49 5.00 1.27
CA GLY A 129 16.18 6.26 0.96
C GLY A 129 15.54 7.52 1.54
N HIS A 130 15.95 8.68 1.00
CA HIS A 130 15.59 9.99 1.55
C HIS A 130 14.11 10.33 1.34
N GLY A 131 13.46 10.86 2.37
CA GLY A 131 12.04 11.25 2.32
C GLY A 131 11.07 10.11 2.62
N ILE A 132 11.53 8.86 2.73
CA ILE A 132 10.75 7.71 3.20
C ILE A 132 11.32 7.24 4.54
N HIS A 133 10.63 7.57 5.62
CA HIS A 133 11.06 7.27 6.98
C HIS A 133 10.61 5.88 7.41
N THR A 134 11.57 4.99 7.66
CA THR A 134 11.36 3.65 8.22
C THR A 134 11.97 3.53 9.62
N PRO A 135 11.50 2.61 10.48
CA PRO A 135 12.12 2.35 11.77
C PRO A 135 13.55 1.82 11.61
N TYR A 136 14.42 2.14 12.57
CA TYR A 136 15.71 1.45 12.71
C TYR A 136 15.46 0.00 13.12
N LYS A 137 16.03 -0.97 12.38
CA LYS A 137 15.96 -2.38 12.72
C LYS A 137 16.81 -2.70 13.94
N GLN A 138 16.33 -3.63 14.75
CA GLN A 138 17.12 -4.17 15.85
C GLN A 138 18.29 -4.99 15.27
N PRO A 139 19.53 -4.79 15.77
CA PRO A 139 20.67 -5.61 15.40
C PRO A 139 20.39 -7.11 15.56
N ALA A 140 20.87 -7.91 14.61
CA ALA A 140 20.68 -9.37 14.62
C ALA A 140 21.37 -10.07 15.80
N ASP A 141 22.37 -9.43 16.38
CA ASP A 141 23.09 -9.91 17.57
C ASP A 141 22.31 -9.67 18.90
N GLY A 142 21.12 -9.07 18.83
CA GLY A 142 20.26 -8.83 19.97
C GLY A 142 20.61 -7.57 20.77
N THR A 143 21.62 -6.80 20.35
CA THR A 143 22.01 -5.56 21.02
C THR A 143 20.84 -4.57 21.02
N ALA A 144 20.59 -3.93 22.16
CA ALA A 144 19.53 -2.94 22.27
C ALA A 144 19.84 -1.72 21.39
N LEU A 145 18.83 -1.22 20.67
CA LEU A 145 18.93 0.04 19.93
C LEU A 145 19.28 1.19 20.88
N ALA A 146 20.07 2.16 20.40
CA ALA A 146 20.33 3.39 21.14
C ALA A 146 19.01 4.07 21.58
N PRO A 147 18.98 4.76 22.74
CA PRO A 147 17.77 5.41 23.24
C PRO A 147 17.06 6.28 22.21
N ASP A 148 17.82 7.08 21.45
CA ASP A 148 17.28 7.97 20.42
C ASP A 148 16.60 7.20 19.28
N ASN A 149 17.21 6.09 18.83
CA ASN A 149 16.61 5.23 17.80
C ASN A 149 15.32 4.57 18.29
N ARG A 150 15.24 4.22 19.58
CA ARG A 150 13.99 3.70 20.18
C ARG A 150 12.92 4.79 20.26
N ALA A 151 13.28 6.01 20.65
CA ALA A 151 12.37 7.15 20.68
C ALA A 151 11.85 7.50 19.28
N TYR A 152 12.73 7.56 18.29
CA TYR A 152 12.37 7.73 16.88
C TYR A 152 11.41 6.64 16.41
N ASN A 153 11.74 5.36 16.66
CA ASN A 153 10.86 4.24 16.28
C ASN A 153 9.49 4.33 16.95
N ALA A 154 9.42 4.74 18.21
CA ALA A 154 8.16 4.92 18.92
C ALA A 154 7.30 6.04 18.30
N LEU A 155 7.91 7.19 17.99
CA LEU A 155 7.23 8.31 17.34
C LEU A 155 6.75 7.95 15.93
N LEU A 156 7.60 7.28 15.14
CA LEU A 156 7.24 6.85 13.79
C LEU A 156 6.05 5.88 13.83
N ARG A 157 6.09 4.87 14.69
CA ARG A 157 4.98 3.92 14.87
C ARG A 157 3.70 4.62 15.31
N ALA A 158 3.78 5.54 16.27
CA ALA A 158 2.62 6.30 16.73
C ALA A 158 1.99 7.14 15.59
N LYS A 159 2.79 7.76 14.73
CA LYS A 159 2.31 8.51 13.57
C LYS A 159 1.76 7.62 12.46
N ARG A 160 2.29 6.40 12.29
CA ARG A 160 1.80 5.43 11.30
C ARG A 160 0.51 4.72 11.71
N ALA A 161 0.30 4.50 13.01
CA ALA A 161 -0.80 3.67 13.52
C ALA A 161 -2.21 4.04 12.98
N PRO A 162 -2.57 5.32 12.77
CA PRO A 162 -3.84 5.65 12.11
C PRO A 162 -3.86 5.26 10.62
N GLY A 163 -2.75 5.47 9.91
CA GLY A 163 -2.57 5.07 8.50
C GLY A 163 -2.70 3.58 8.28
N GLU A 164 -2.13 2.75 9.16
CA GLU A 164 -2.21 1.28 9.08
C GLU A 164 -3.66 0.75 9.05
N ARG A 165 -4.64 1.57 9.46
CA ARG A 165 -6.08 1.26 9.36
C ARG A 165 -6.64 1.42 7.95
N GLY A 166 -5.94 2.03 7.01
CA GLY A 166 -6.48 2.35 5.68
C GLY A 166 -6.94 1.11 4.92
N PHE A 167 -6.16 0.02 4.98
CA PHE A 167 -6.62 -1.25 4.44
C PHE A 167 -7.80 -1.85 5.21
N ALA A 168 -7.92 -1.60 6.51
CA ALA A 168 -9.06 -2.06 7.29
C ALA A 168 -10.35 -1.31 6.92
N ILE A 169 -10.27 -0.04 6.51
CA ILE A 169 -11.41 0.70 5.94
C ILE A 169 -11.88 -0.02 4.67
N LEU A 170 -10.96 -0.31 3.75
CA LEU A 170 -11.28 -0.99 2.49
C LEU A 170 -11.86 -2.40 2.73
N THR A 171 -11.17 -3.27 3.48
CA THR A 171 -11.63 -4.65 3.70
C THR A 171 -12.83 -4.74 4.66
N GLY A 172 -13.01 -3.74 5.51
CA GLY A 172 -14.18 -3.58 6.38
C GLY A 172 -15.43 -3.29 5.56
N ARG A 173 -15.33 -2.29 4.67
CA ARG A 173 -16.42 -1.82 3.81
C ARG A 173 -16.73 -2.79 2.67
N TRP A 174 -15.70 -3.28 1.98
CA TRP A 174 -15.81 -4.11 0.79
C TRP A 174 -15.44 -5.55 1.12
N ARG A 175 -16.44 -6.36 1.47
CA ARG A 175 -16.23 -7.78 1.85
C ARG A 175 -15.52 -8.60 0.76
N ALA A 176 -15.70 -8.25 -0.51
CA ALA A 176 -15.02 -8.89 -1.65
C ALA A 176 -13.48 -8.76 -1.59
N LEU A 177 -12.95 -7.80 -0.83
CA LEU A 177 -11.51 -7.65 -0.62
C LEU A 177 -10.95 -8.52 0.51
N ARG A 178 -11.79 -9.25 1.26
CA ARG A 178 -11.28 -10.15 2.31
C ARG A 178 -10.74 -11.45 1.73
N HIS A 179 -11.44 -11.97 0.72
CA HIS A 179 -11.06 -13.09 -0.12
C HIS A 179 -11.84 -12.99 -1.42
N THR A 180 -11.21 -13.27 -2.56
CA THR A 180 -11.90 -13.33 -3.85
C THR A 180 -11.47 -14.53 -4.67
N THR A 181 -12.41 -15.08 -5.44
CA THR A 181 -12.14 -16.15 -6.41
C THR A 181 -11.67 -15.57 -7.75
N ALA A 182 -11.60 -14.24 -7.89
CA ALA A 182 -11.07 -13.57 -9.07
C ALA A 182 -9.56 -13.82 -9.20
N SER A 183 -9.05 -13.71 -10.43
CA SER A 183 -7.61 -13.84 -10.67
C SER A 183 -6.85 -12.78 -9.88
N PRO A 184 -5.75 -13.14 -9.18
CA PRO A 184 -4.95 -12.16 -8.45
C PRO A 184 -4.36 -11.07 -9.36
N ARG A 185 -4.20 -11.33 -10.67
CA ARG A 185 -3.81 -10.34 -11.68
C ARG A 185 -4.79 -9.16 -11.79
N SER A 186 -6.08 -9.42 -11.57
CA SER A 186 -7.15 -8.41 -11.66
C SER A 186 -7.42 -7.68 -10.33
N LEU A 187 -6.70 -8.07 -9.26
CA LEU A 187 -7.02 -7.59 -7.92
C LEU A 187 -6.71 -6.10 -7.74
N GLY A 188 -5.72 -5.58 -8.46
CA GLY A 188 -5.42 -4.15 -8.51
C GLY A 188 -6.62 -3.32 -8.94
N ASP A 189 -7.26 -3.70 -10.06
CA ASP A 189 -8.46 -3.04 -10.58
C ASP A 189 -9.62 -3.08 -9.57
N ILE A 190 -9.81 -4.23 -8.90
CA ILE A 190 -10.86 -4.40 -7.90
C ILE A 190 -10.61 -3.49 -6.68
N VAL A 191 -9.37 -3.44 -6.19
CA VAL A 191 -8.99 -2.59 -5.06
C VAL A 191 -9.08 -1.11 -5.42
N GLN A 192 -8.67 -0.71 -6.62
CA GLN A 192 -8.76 0.66 -7.10
C GLN A 192 -10.22 1.10 -7.27
N ALA A 193 -11.10 0.23 -7.78
CA ALA A 193 -12.53 0.50 -7.82
C ALA A 193 -13.13 0.66 -6.42
N ALA A 194 -12.76 -0.20 -5.48
CA ALA A 194 -13.17 -0.08 -4.08
C ALA A 194 -12.66 1.22 -3.43
N LEU A 195 -11.45 1.66 -3.78
CA LEU A 195 -10.90 2.95 -3.34
C LEU A 195 -11.73 4.12 -3.87
N ALA A 196 -12.04 4.13 -5.17
CA ALA A 196 -12.85 5.18 -5.78
C ALA A 196 -14.25 5.29 -5.14
N LEU A 197 -14.89 4.15 -4.86
CA LEU A 197 -16.17 4.11 -4.14
C LEU A 197 -16.02 4.60 -2.69
N THR A 198 -14.93 4.27 -2.01
CA THR A 198 -14.63 4.76 -0.66
C THR A 198 -14.46 6.27 -0.63
N HIS A 199 -13.75 6.85 -1.61
CA HIS A 199 -13.60 8.30 -1.75
C HIS A 199 -14.93 8.99 -2.04
N PHE A 200 -15.78 8.38 -2.87
CA PHE A 200 -17.13 8.89 -3.10
C PHE A 200 -17.87 8.96 -1.77
N GLU A 201 -17.98 7.86 -1.02
CA GLU A 201 -18.64 7.85 0.29
C GLU A 201 -18.06 8.89 1.26
N TYR A 202 -16.74 9.00 1.34
CA TYR A 202 -16.06 9.93 2.24
C TYR A 202 -16.36 11.41 1.92
N ARG A 203 -16.57 11.76 0.64
CA ARG A 203 -16.98 13.12 0.23
C ARG A 203 -18.45 13.44 0.56
N TYR A 204 -19.31 12.42 0.63
CA TYR A 204 -20.74 12.58 0.91
C TYR A 204 -21.12 12.38 2.39
N LEU A 205 -20.25 11.77 3.19
CA LEU A 205 -20.43 11.72 4.63
C LEU A 205 -20.15 13.12 5.21
N PRO A 206 -21.07 13.72 6.00
CA PRO A 206 -20.78 14.95 6.71
C PRO A 206 -19.56 14.70 7.59
N ASN A 207 -18.58 15.61 7.53
CA ASN A 207 -17.35 15.52 8.30
C ASN A 207 -17.72 15.21 9.77
N PRO A 208 -17.40 14.02 10.30
CA PRO A 208 -17.66 13.76 11.69
C PRO A 208 -16.61 14.54 12.49
N TYR A 209 -17.04 15.70 12.97
CA TYR A 209 -16.36 16.65 13.86
C TYR A 209 -15.41 17.64 13.18
#